data_AF-A0AAU4ARB3-F1
#
_entry.id   AF-A0AAU4ARB3-F1
#
_cell.length_a   1.000
_cell.length_b   1.000
_cell.length_c   1.000
_cell.angle_alpha   90.00
_cell.angle_beta   90.00
_cell.angle_gamma   90.00
#
_symmetry.space_group_name_H-M   'P 1'
#
loop_
_entity.id
_entity.type
_entity.pdbx_description
1 polymer ?
#
loop_
_entity_poly.entity_id
_entity_poly.type
_entity_poly.pdbx_seq_one_letter_code
_entity_poly.pdbx_strand_id
1 'polypeptide(L)'
;MSSSSGAMTSTTGSSGTVRRGTAGGRGGIGHRLSGAVIALGCVLFLGGAAWAALVYRPYTVPTNSMVPTVQPGDRLLAQKISGSEVHRGDVVVFKDKLWGDQPLVKRVVGVGGDVVACCDAKGRLTVNGKAVDETYLKGGGPASFEPFSTRVPAGQIFLLGDNRAVSEDSRIHLADAEGGSVPAGDVRARVDGVAWPSSRMGLLARTSAFHVVPGGGSPGVGPLGPLTIAVIAGAVLIVGGAAYDPVAKLVRRSSARS
;
A
#
# COMPACT_ATOMS: atom_id res chain seq x y z
N MET A 1 -16.35 63.08 -79.31
CA MET A 1 -17.15 64.06 -78.53
C MET A 1 -17.04 63.65 -77.06
N SER A 2 -16.49 64.56 -76.24
CA SER A 2 -16.41 64.61 -74.76
C SER A 2 -15.77 63.41 -74.05
N SER A 3 -14.57 63.45 -73.44
CA SER A 3 -13.84 64.43 -72.60
C SER A 3 -14.51 64.83 -71.28
N SER A 4 -14.08 64.21 -70.18
CA SER A 4 -13.64 64.84 -68.91
C SER A 4 -12.75 63.81 -68.17
N SER A 5 -11.46 64.01 -67.85
CA SER A 5 -10.71 65.02 -67.07
C SER A 5 -10.78 64.86 -65.55
N GLY A 6 -9.62 64.48 -64.98
CA GLY A 6 -9.13 64.81 -63.63
C GLY A 6 -9.14 63.64 -62.63
N ALA A 7 -8.09 63.35 -61.84
CA ALA A 7 -6.85 64.06 -61.58
C ALA A 7 -5.74 63.12 -61.08
N MET A 8 -4.49 63.53 -61.31
CA MET A 8 -3.27 63.03 -60.67
C MET A 8 -3.21 63.45 -59.20
N THR A 9 -2.73 62.56 -58.33
CA THR A 9 -1.90 62.97 -57.18
C THR A 9 -0.84 61.91 -56.91
N SER A 10 0.40 62.39 -56.79
CA SER A 10 1.64 61.66 -56.64
C SER A 10 2.06 61.52 -55.16
N THR A 11 2.97 60.56 -54.92
CA THR A 11 3.92 60.49 -53.78
C THR A 11 3.29 60.08 -52.43
N THR A 12 3.78 59.10 -51.68
CA THR A 12 5.16 58.94 -51.19
C THR A 12 5.31 57.55 -50.56
N GLY A 13 6.45 56.88 -50.80
CA GLY A 13 6.81 55.65 -50.11
C GLY A 13 6.99 55.88 -48.61
N SER A 14 6.55 54.91 -47.81
CA SER A 14 6.99 54.76 -46.43
C SER A 14 7.24 53.28 -46.17
N SER A 15 8.52 52.93 -46.26
CA SER A 15 9.13 51.70 -45.79
C SER A 15 8.87 51.53 -44.30
N GLY A 16 7.81 50.79 -43.97
CA GLY A 16 7.47 50.35 -42.63
C GLY A 16 8.42 49.26 -42.15
N THR A 17 9.47 49.68 -41.45
CA THR A 17 10.43 48.89 -40.68
C THR A 17 9.79 47.68 -39.98
N VAL A 18 10.20 46.47 -40.36
CA VAL A 18 9.98 45.25 -39.59
C VAL A 18 10.68 45.42 -38.24
N ARG A 19 9.93 45.80 -37.20
CA ARG A 19 10.41 45.72 -35.82
C ARG A 19 10.55 44.25 -35.44
N ARG A 20 11.74 43.68 -35.68
CA ARG A 20 12.23 42.52 -34.91
C ARG A 20 12.31 42.95 -33.45
N GLY A 21 11.31 42.56 -32.66
CA GLY A 21 11.41 42.57 -31.21
C GLY A 21 12.30 41.42 -30.75
N THR A 22 13.61 41.63 -30.68
CA THR A 22 14.50 40.75 -29.92
C THR A 22 14.48 41.14 -28.45
N ALA A 23 14.05 40.17 -27.64
CA ALA A 23 14.51 39.84 -26.29
C ALA A 23 14.49 40.91 -25.19
N GLY A 24 13.58 40.70 -24.23
CA GLY A 24 13.83 40.91 -22.79
C GLY A 24 13.01 39.84 -22.05
N GLY A 25 13.59 38.73 -21.57
CA GLY A 25 14.71 38.69 -20.65
C GLY A 25 14.23 38.73 -19.20
N ARG A 26 13.22 37.90 -18.83
CA ARG A 26 12.79 37.67 -17.42
C ARG A 26 11.89 36.42 -17.20
N GLY A 27 11.49 35.71 -18.25
CA GLY A 27 10.58 34.55 -18.17
C GLY A 27 11.22 33.15 -18.06
N GLY A 28 12.54 33.01 -18.19
CA GLY A 28 13.17 31.69 -18.37
C GLY A 28 13.35 30.84 -17.09
N ILE A 29 13.41 31.47 -15.92
CA ILE A 29 13.70 30.74 -14.66
C ILE A 29 12.42 30.09 -14.11
N GLY A 30 11.27 30.77 -14.18
CA GLY A 30 9.98 30.25 -13.69
C GLY A 30 9.53 28.99 -14.43
N HIS A 31 9.64 28.96 -15.76
CA HIS A 31 9.28 27.77 -16.56
C HIS A 31 10.25 26.60 -16.35
N ARG A 32 11.54 26.87 -16.13
CA ARG A 32 12.52 25.82 -15.82
C ARG A 32 12.31 25.22 -14.43
N LEU A 33 11.94 26.05 -13.45
CA LEU A 33 11.61 25.59 -12.10
C LEU A 33 10.30 24.79 -12.07
N SER A 34 9.24 25.29 -12.73
CA SER A 34 7.97 24.56 -12.87
C SER A 34 8.17 23.21 -13.60
N GLY A 35 8.96 23.20 -14.68
CA GLY A 35 9.31 21.96 -15.39
C GLY A 35 10.08 20.95 -14.53
N ALA A 36 11.03 21.41 -13.72
CA ALA A 36 11.78 20.56 -12.79
C ALA A 36 10.88 19.96 -11.69
N VAL A 37 9.95 20.76 -11.15
CA VAL A 37 8.97 20.32 -10.15
C VAL A 37 8.05 19.25 -10.72
N ILE A 38 7.54 19.44 -11.94
CA ILE A 38 6.70 18.44 -12.62
C ILE A 38 7.49 17.16 -12.89
N ALA A 39 8.74 17.27 -13.35
CA ALA A 39 9.59 16.11 -13.61
C ALA A 39 9.84 15.28 -12.34
N LEU A 40 10.17 15.93 -11.22
CA LEU A 40 10.30 15.27 -9.92
C LEU A 40 8.98 14.62 -9.49
N GLY A 41 7.86 15.33 -9.68
CA GLY A 41 6.53 14.81 -9.41
C GLY A 41 6.20 13.54 -10.20
N CYS A 42 6.51 13.52 -11.50
CA CYS A 42 6.36 12.36 -12.36
C CYS A 42 7.24 11.18 -11.92
N VAL A 43 8.50 11.43 -11.54
CA VAL A 43 9.40 10.38 -11.06
C VAL A 43 8.85 9.74 -9.78
N LEU A 44 8.39 10.54 -8.82
CA LEU A 44 7.82 10.04 -7.58
C LEU A 44 6.49 9.30 -7.80
N PHE A 45 5.60 9.87 -8.62
CA PHE A 45 4.29 9.28 -8.91
C PHE A 45 4.39 7.99 -9.74
N LEU A 46 5.00 8.06 -10.93
CA LEU A 46 5.10 6.92 -11.84
C LEU A 46 6.09 5.88 -11.31
N GLY A 47 7.22 6.30 -10.75
CA GLY A 47 8.20 5.40 -10.15
C GLY A 47 7.62 4.68 -8.93
N GLY A 48 6.95 5.39 -8.03
CA GLY A 48 6.27 4.81 -6.87
C GLY A 48 5.15 3.84 -7.27
N ALA A 49 4.30 4.23 -8.22
CA ALA A 49 3.20 3.38 -8.70
C ALA A 49 3.71 2.14 -9.45
N ALA A 50 4.72 2.28 -10.32
CA ALA A 50 5.34 1.16 -11.01
C ALA A 50 6.00 0.19 -10.03
N TRP A 51 6.75 0.72 -9.05
CA TRP A 51 7.35 -0.11 -8.01
C TRP A 51 6.29 -0.85 -7.19
N ALA A 52 5.22 -0.16 -6.78
CA ALA A 52 4.10 -0.78 -6.06
C ALA A 52 3.48 -1.92 -6.88
N ALA A 53 3.25 -1.72 -8.19
CA ALA A 53 2.71 -2.75 -9.07
C ALA A 53 3.63 -3.98 -9.22
N LEU A 54 4.95 -3.80 -9.09
CA LEU A 54 5.91 -4.90 -9.14
C LEU A 54 5.93 -5.70 -7.83
N VAL A 55 5.84 -5.04 -6.67
CA VAL A 55 6.02 -5.69 -5.36
C VAL A 55 4.71 -6.11 -4.69
N TYR A 56 3.56 -5.52 -5.04
CA TYR A 56 2.25 -5.88 -4.49
C TYR A 56 1.41 -6.74 -5.44
N ARG A 57 0.51 -7.54 -4.85
CA ARG A 57 -0.58 -8.22 -5.56
C ARG A 57 -1.93 -7.95 -4.88
N PRO A 58 -3.00 -7.73 -5.67
CA PRO A 58 -4.34 -7.65 -5.13
C PRO A 58 -4.89 -9.05 -4.82
N TYR A 59 -5.56 -9.20 -3.67
CA TYR A 59 -6.32 -10.40 -3.32
C TYR A 59 -7.71 -10.02 -2.82
N THR A 60 -8.73 -10.79 -3.14
CA THR A 60 -10.08 -10.59 -2.61
C THR A 60 -10.32 -11.55 -1.46
N VAL A 61 -10.80 -11.05 -0.32
CA VAL A 61 -11.14 -11.89 0.84
C VAL A 61 -12.53 -12.52 0.62
N PRO A 62 -12.65 -13.86 0.64
CA PRO A 62 -13.95 -14.51 0.45
C PRO A 62 -14.65 -14.87 1.77
N THR A 63 -13.94 -14.94 2.90
CA THR A 63 -14.46 -15.50 4.16
C THR A 63 -14.37 -14.55 5.35
N ASN A 64 -15.16 -14.86 6.39
CA ASN A 64 -15.19 -14.13 7.66
C ASN A 64 -14.10 -14.58 8.66
N SER A 65 -13.17 -15.44 8.25
CA SER A 65 -12.21 -16.08 9.18
C SER A 65 -11.19 -15.11 9.79
N MET A 66 -11.02 -13.93 9.18
CA MET A 66 -10.08 -12.90 9.62
C MET A 66 -10.76 -11.64 10.16
N VAL A 67 -12.07 -11.70 10.42
CA VAL A 67 -12.79 -10.59 11.07
C VAL A 67 -12.25 -10.40 12.50
N PRO A 68 -11.93 -9.17 12.93
CA PRO A 68 -12.27 -7.87 12.34
C PRO A 68 -11.19 -7.29 11.42
N THR A 69 -10.01 -7.90 11.38
CA THR A 69 -8.82 -7.42 10.66
C THR A 69 -9.09 -7.21 9.17
N VAL A 70 -9.62 -8.24 8.50
CA VAL A 70 -10.15 -8.13 7.13
C VAL A 70 -11.51 -8.83 7.04
N GLN A 71 -12.38 -8.33 6.16
CA GLN A 71 -13.76 -8.80 6.00
C GLN A 71 -13.98 -9.30 4.56
N PRO A 72 -14.99 -10.15 4.33
CA PRO A 72 -15.38 -10.55 2.99
C PRO A 72 -15.60 -9.35 2.07
N GLY A 73 -15.09 -9.44 0.85
CA GLY A 73 -15.17 -8.39 -0.15
C GLY A 73 -14.02 -7.37 -0.10
N ASP A 74 -13.18 -7.37 0.96
CA ASP A 74 -11.97 -6.54 0.99
C ASP A 74 -11.03 -6.92 -0.16
N ARG A 75 -10.49 -5.91 -0.85
CA ARG A 75 -9.38 -6.06 -1.80
C ARG A 75 -8.10 -5.69 -1.09
N LEU A 76 -7.30 -6.69 -0.77
CA LEU A 76 -6.05 -6.56 -0.03
C LEU A 76 -4.90 -6.14 -0.93
N LEU A 77 -4.02 -5.28 -0.41
CA LEU A 77 -2.69 -5.06 -0.95
C LEU A 77 -1.71 -5.94 -0.18
N ALA A 78 -1.23 -6.99 -0.83
CA ALA A 78 -0.28 -7.92 -0.23
C ALA A 78 1.09 -7.84 -0.91
N GLN A 79 2.12 -7.55 -0.12
CA GLN A 79 3.52 -7.49 -0.54
C GLN A 79 4.00 -8.92 -0.84
N LYS A 80 4.57 -9.16 -2.01
CA LYS A 80 5.27 -10.41 -2.30
C LYS A 80 6.48 -10.54 -1.38
N ILE A 81 6.54 -11.62 -0.61
CA ILE A 81 7.63 -11.94 0.31
C ILE A 81 7.98 -13.42 0.20
N SER A 82 9.20 -13.78 0.60
CA SER A 82 9.63 -15.16 0.77
C SER A 82 9.29 -15.72 2.15
N GLY A 83 9.34 -17.05 2.31
CA GLY A 83 9.08 -17.72 3.59
C GLY A 83 10.04 -17.29 4.71
N SER A 84 11.28 -16.91 4.39
CA SER A 84 12.25 -16.41 5.37
C SER A 84 11.93 -15.01 5.93
N GLU A 85 11.06 -14.27 5.25
CA GLU A 85 10.61 -12.94 5.68
C GLU A 85 9.31 -12.99 6.49
N VAL A 86 8.78 -14.18 6.75
CA VAL A 86 7.55 -14.38 7.51
C VAL A 86 7.85 -14.32 9.00
N HIS A 87 7.13 -13.45 9.70
CA HIS A 87 7.28 -13.25 11.13
C HIS A 87 5.98 -13.49 11.89
N ARG A 88 6.09 -13.77 13.19
CA ARG A 88 4.92 -13.86 14.08
C ARG A 88 4.15 -12.54 14.06
N GLY A 89 2.83 -12.63 13.92
CA GLY A 89 1.93 -11.51 13.81
C GLY A 89 1.61 -11.10 12.37
N ASP A 90 2.35 -11.59 11.37
CA ASP A 90 2.04 -11.31 9.97
C ASP A 90 0.70 -11.90 9.56
N VAL A 91 -0.08 -11.13 8.80
CA VAL A 91 -1.22 -11.65 8.05
C VAL A 91 -0.72 -12.01 6.67
N VAL A 92 -0.82 -13.29 6.32
CA VAL A 92 -0.24 -13.83 5.08
C VAL A 92 -1.32 -14.41 4.18
N VAL A 93 -1.08 -14.28 2.88
CA VAL A 93 -1.77 -15.04 1.84
C VAL A 93 -0.90 -16.25 1.51
N PHE A 94 -1.44 -17.45 1.64
CA PHE A 94 -0.73 -18.70 1.32
C PHE A 94 -1.63 -19.63 0.51
N LYS A 95 -1.03 -20.63 -0.13
CA LYS A 95 -1.76 -21.72 -0.80
C LYS A 95 -1.05 -23.03 -0.49
N ASP A 96 -1.71 -23.89 0.28
CA ASP A 96 -1.23 -25.19 0.71
C ASP A 96 -2.16 -26.30 0.18
N LYS A 97 -1.58 -27.41 -0.30
CA LYS A 97 -2.36 -28.47 -0.95
C LYS A 97 -3.24 -29.26 0.02
N LEU A 98 -2.84 -29.38 1.29
CA LEU A 98 -3.61 -30.10 2.31
C LEU A 98 -4.84 -29.28 2.73
N TRP A 99 -4.71 -27.95 2.74
CA TRP A 99 -5.78 -27.03 3.13
C TRP A 99 -6.70 -26.65 1.97
N GLY A 100 -6.22 -26.80 0.73
CA GLY A 100 -7.02 -26.69 -0.48
C GLY A 100 -6.39 -25.82 -1.57
N ASP A 101 -7.07 -25.78 -2.72
CA ASP A 101 -6.49 -25.20 -3.92
C ASP A 101 -6.62 -23.68 -4.07
N GLN A 102 -7.23 -23.01 -3.10
CA GLN A 102 -7.47 -21.57 -3.14
C GLN A 102 -6.52 -20.81 -2.21
N PRO A 103 -6.14 -19.56 -2.54
CA PRO A 103 -5.42 -18.71 -1.61
C PRO A 103 -6.22 -18.44 -0.34
N LEU A 104 -5.59 -18.63 0.81
CA LEU A 104 -6.16 -18.41 2.13
C LEU A 104 -5.44 -17.25 2.82
N VAL A 105 -6.17 -16.54 3.69
CA VAL A 105 -5.63 -15.44 4.49
C VAL A 105 -5.71 -15.83 5.96
N LYS A 106 -4.56 -15.88 6.64
CA LYS A 106 -4.47 -16.20 8.08
C LYS A 106 -3.36 -15.39 8.74
N ARG A 107 -3.35 -15.36 10.07
CA ARG A 107 -2.28 -14.78 10.86
C ARG A 107 -1.28 -15.82 11.31
N VAL A 108 0.01 -15.54 11.14
CA VAL A 108 1.12 -16.33 11.65
C VAL A 108 1.21 -16.13 13.16
N VAL A 109 1.00 -17.19 13.93
CA VAL A 109 1.11 -17.14 15.40
C VAL A 109 2.34 -17.90 15.91
N GLY A 110 2.88 -18.81 15.10
CA GLY A 110 4.13 -19.53 15.39
C GLY A 110 4.96 -19.74 14.13
N VAL A 111 6.27 -19.80 14.30
CA VAL A 111 7.25 -20.13 13.26
C VAL A 111 8.11 -21.30 13.73
N GLY A 112 8.88 -21.92 12.81
CA GLY A 112 9.66 -23.11 13.10
C GLY A 112 10.47 -23.05 14.40
N GLY A 113 10.32 -24.09 15.21
CA GLY A 113 10.89 -24.24 16.56
C GLY A 113 9.91 -23.87 17.69
N ASP A 114 8.87 -23.09 17.42
CA ASP A 114 7.91 -22.68 18.44
C ASP A 114 7.11 -23.84 19.00
N VAL A 115 6.76 -23.73 20.28
CA VAL A 115 5.66 -24.49 20.88
C VAL A 115 4.46 -23.55 20.99
N VAL A 116 3.41 -23.83 20.22
CA VAL A 116 2.15 -23.09 20.26
C VAL A 116 1.14 -23.93 21.00
N ALA A 117 0.53 -23.35 22.03
CA ALA A 117 -0.45 -24.06 22.84
C ALA A 117 -1.61 -23.15 23.25
N CYS A 118 -2.81 -23.74 23.32
CA CYS A 118 -3.97 -23.12 23.93
C CYS A 118 -4.47 -24.00 25.09
N CYS A 119 -4.77 -23.43 26.25
CA CYS A 119 -4.68 -22.01 26.62
C CYS A 119 -4.18 -21.83 28.05
N ASP A 120 -3.69 -20.61 28.36
CA ASP A 120 -3.47 -20.23 29.75
C ASP A 120 -4.81 -20.12 30.52
N ALA A 121 -4.75 -19.90 31.83
CA ALA A 121 -5.94 -19.82 32.69
C ALA A 121 -6.92 -18.69 32.31
N LYS A 122 -6.51 -17.73 31.47
CA LYS A 122 -7.34 -16.64 30.95
C LYS A 122 -7.83 -16.90 29.52
N GLY A 123 -7.59 -18.09 28.97
CA GLY A 123 -7.95 -18.43 27.60
C GLY A 123 -6.97 -17.85 26.55
N ARG A 124 -5.79 -17.37 26.93
CA ARG A 124 -4.86 -16.79 25.94
C ARG A 124 -4.01 -17.86 25.27
N LEU A 125 -3.68 -17.64 24.00
CA LEU A 125 -2.67 -18.40 23.29
C LEU A 125 -1.33 -18.25 24.01
N THR A 126 -0.57 -19.34 24.10
CA THR A 126 0.81 -19.31 24.57
C THR A 126 1.75 -19.70 23.43
N VAL A 127 2.86 -18.98 23.32
CA VAL A 127 3.95 -19.29 22.40
C VAL A 127 5.22 -19.41 23.22
N ASN A 128 5.84 -20.58 23.20
CA ASN A 128 6.97 -20.95 24.06
C ASN A 128 6.68 -20.67 25.55
N GLY A 129 5.47 -21.00 25.99
CA GLY A 129 4.99 -20.79 27.37
C GLY A 129 4.66 -19.33 27.73
N LYS A 130 4.88 -18.38 26.82
CA LYS A 130 4.54 -16.96 27.05
C LYS A 130 3.14 -16.68 26.51
N ALA A 131 2.27 -16.18 27.38
CA ALA A 131 0.93 -15.77 26.98
C ALA A 131 0.99 -14.53 26.07
N VAL A 132 0.31 -14.63 24.93
CA VAL A 132 0.22 -13.60 23.91
C VAL A 132 -1.04 -12.77 24.15
N ASP A 133 -0.92 -11.44 24.09
CA ASP A 133 -2.07 -10.53 24.21
C ASP A 133 -2.64 -10.19 22.83
N GLU A 134 -3.68 -10.90 22.43
CA GLU A 134 -4.22 -10.91 21.07
C GLU A 134 -5.24 -9.79 20.85
N THR A 135 -4.80 -8.53 20.98
CA THR A 135 -5.63 -7.32 20.88
C THR A 135 -6.32 -7.12 19.52
N TYR A 136 -5.96 -7.93 18.52
CA TYR A 136 -6.53 -7.92 17.17
C TYR A 136 -7.78 -8.81 17.01
N LEU A 137 -8.14 -9.60 18.03
CA LEU A 137 -9.33 -10.46 17.98
C LEU A 137 -10.63 -9.67 18.22
N LYS A 138 -11.72 -10.12 17.61
CA LYS A 138 -13.06 -9.55 17.87
C LYS A 138 -13.70 -10.25 19.08
N GLY A 139 -13.91 -9.50 20.15
CA GLY A 139 -14.62 -9.97 21.35
C GLY A 139 -13.71 -10.65 22.38
N GLY A 140 -14.30 -11.03 23.51
CA GLY A 140 -13.64 -11.84 24.53
C GLY A 140 -13.89 -13.34 24.30
N GLY A 141 -12.93 -14.19 24.63
CA GLY A 141 -13.02 -15.63 24.48
C GLY A 141 -11.65 -16.29 24.41
N PRO A 142 -11.57 -17.62 24.50
CA PRO A 142 -10.30 -18.30 24.44
C PRO A 142 -9.72 -18.32 23.02
N ALA A 143 -8.41 -18.44 22.90
CA ALA A 143 -7.70 -18.56 21.62
C ALA A 143 -8.10 -19.83 20.84
N SER A 144 -8.57 -20.87 21.53
CA SER A 144 -9.20 -22.07 20.98
C SER A 144 -10.20 -22.62 21.99
N PHE A 145 -11.26 -23.26 21.49
CA PHE A 145 -12.27 -23.91 22.33
C PHE A 145 -11.82 -25.31 22.77
N GLU A 146 -10.97 -25.95 21.97
CA GLU A 146 -10.34 -27.23 22.30
C GLU A 146 -8.88 -27.00 22.72
N PRO A 147 -8.38 -27.72 23.74
CA PRO A 147 -7.00 -27.64 24.17
C PRO A 147 -6.08 -28.25 23.11
N PHE A 148 -4.94 -27.61 22.89
CA PHE A 148 -3.90 -28.17 22.02
C PHE A 148 -2.52 -27.70 22.44
N SER A 149 -1.51 -28.47 22.05
CA SER A 149 -0.10 -28.10 22.13
C SER A 149 0.63 -28.75 20.96
N THR A 150 1.34 -27.95 20.17
CA THR A 150 2.09 -28.45 19.03
C THR A 150 3.42 -27.73 18.89
N ARG A 151 4.45 -28.46 18.45
CA ARG A 151 5.73 -27.88 18.07
C ARG A 151 5.71 -27.62 16.58
N VAL A 152 5.93 -26.38 16.18
CA VAL A 152 6.05 -25.97 14.78
C VAL A 152 7.38 -26.50 14.23
N PRO A 153 7.35 -27.37 13.21
CA PRO A 153 8.57 -27.91 12.61
C PRO A 153 9.41 -26.82 11.92
N ALA A 154 10.70 -27.09 11.72
CA ALA A 154 11.59 -26.16 11.04
C ALA A 154 11.09 -25.89 9.60
N GLY A 155 11.09 -24.62 9.17
CA GLY A 155 10.58 -24.22 7.86
C GLY A 155 9.05 -24.15 7.75
N GLN A 156 8.32 -24.51 8.81
CA GLN A 156 6.86 -24.41 8.87
C GLN A 156 6.40 -23.18 9.66
N ILE A 157 5.12 -22.82 9.48
CA ILE A 157 4.39 -21.78 10.20
C ILE A 157 3.06 -22.32 10.73
N PHE A 158 2.64 -21.81 11.88
CA PHE A 158 1.34 -22.12 12.47
C PHE A 158 0.42 -20.92 12.31
N LEU A 159 -0.75 -21.14 11.71
CA LEU A 159 -1.63 -20.10 11.19
C LEU A 159 -2.98 -20.17 11.88
N LEU A 160 -3.45 -19.05 12.41
CA LEU A 160 -4.79 -18.92 12.99
C LEU A 160 -5.57 -17.82 12.28
N GLY A 161 -6.89 -17.98 12.20
CA GLY A 161 -7.76 -16.86 11.84
C GLY A 161 -8.01 -15.94 13.04
N ASP A 162 -8.24 -14.66 12.76
CA ASP A 162 -8.58 -13.69 13.81
C ASP A 162 -10.03 -13.86 14.34
N ASN A 163 -10.88 -14.52 13.56
CA ASN A 163 -12.20 -14.95 14.03
C ASN A 163 -12.13 -16.40 14.53
N ARG A 164 -11.68 -16.57 15.79
CA ARG A 164 -11.35 -17.88 16.37
C ARG A 164 -12.48 -18.89 16.38
N ALA A 165 -13.73 -18.42 16.43
CA ALA A 165 -14.92 -19.26 16.51
C ALA A 165 -15.33 -19.93 15.20
N VAL A 166 -14.94 -19.36 14.05
CA VAL A 166 -15.40 -19.85 12.73
C VAL A 166 -14.24 -20.11 11.76
N SER A 167 -13.02 -19.79 12.16
CA SER A 167 -11.85 -20.01 11.31
C SER A 167 -11.44 -21.47 11.32
N GLU A 168 -11.59 -22.11 10.16
CA GLU A 168 -10.82 -23.30 9.79
C GLU A 168 -9.37 -22.88 9.53
N ASP A 169 -8.47 -23.33 10.38
CA ASP A 169 -7.05 -22.98 10.41
C ASP A 169 -6.22 -24.11 11.02
N SER A 170 -4.98 -23.86 11.47
CA SER A 170 -4.07 -24.92 11.89
C SER A 170 -4.63 -25.83 12.99
N ARG A 171 -5.60 -25.33 13.78
CA ARG A 171 -6.26 -26.10 14.85
C ARG A 171 -7.07 -27.29 14.33
N ILE A 172 -7.68 -27.19 13.15
CA ILE A 172 -8.46 -28.30 12.58
C ILE A 172 -7.56 -29.35 11.91
N HIS A 173 -6.34 -28.96 11.57
CA HIS A 173 -5.35 -29.78 10.88
C HIS A 173 -4.32 -30.41 11.84
N LEU A 174 -4.55 -30.36 13.16
CA LEU A 174 -3.59 -30.85 14.17
C LEU A 174 -3.25 -32.34 14.02
N ALA A 175 -4.15 -33.14 13.46
CA ALA A 175 -3.96 -34.56 13.19
C ALA A 175 -3.27 -34.85 11.84
N ASP A 176 -3.10 -33.83 11.00
CA ASP A 176 -2.41 -33.96 9.71
C ASP A 176 -0.88 -34.01 9.91
N ALA A 177 -0.16 -34.28 8.82
CA ALA A 177 1.29 -34.20 8.81
C ALA A 177 1.76 -32.81 9.30
N GLU A 178 2.89 -32.79 10.03
CA GLU A 178 3.49 -31.56 10.57
C GLU A 178 2.60 -30.78 11.57
N GLY A 179 1.61 -31.44 12.19
CA GLY A 179 0.86 -30.90 13.34
C GLY A 179 0.03 -29.66 13.00
N GLY A 180 -0.59 -29.65 11.83
CA GLY A 180 -1.41 -28.54 11.33
C GLY A 180 -0.62 -27.33 10.86
N SER A 181 0.70 -27.43 10.77
CA SER A 181 1.54 -26.36 10.25
C SER A 181 1.58 -26.36 8.71
N VAL A 182 1.94 -25.20 8.14
CA VAL A 182 2.04 -24.98 6.70
C VAL A 182 3.49 -24.64 6.35
N PRO A 183 4.04 -25.08 5.21
CA PRO A 183 5.35 -24.63 4.76
C PRO A 183 5.43 -23.11 4.61
N ALA A 184 6.45 -22.49 5.21
CA ALA A 184 6.68 -21.06 5.03
C ALA A 184 6.88 -20.69 3.54
N GLY A 185 7.40 -21.64 2.74
CA GLY A 185 7.56 -21.49 1.30
C GLY A 185 6.24 -21.43 0.50
N ASP A 186 5.11 -21.82 1.10
CA ASP A 186 3.79 -21.72 0.48
C ASP A 186 3.12 -20.35 0.68
N VAL A 187 3.75 -19.47 1.47
CA VAL A 187 3.38 -18.06 1.55
C VAL A 187 3.64 -17.38 0.21
N ARG A 188 2.63 -16.67 -0.29
CA ARG A 188 2.67 -15.93 -1.56
C ARG A 188 2.87 -14.44 -1.34
N ALA A 189 2.30 -13.90 -0.26
CA ALA A 189 2.38 -12.50 0.07
C ALA A 189 2.01 -12.23 1.53
N ARG A 190 2.44 -11.08 2.05
CA ARG A 190 2.04 -10.52 3.35
C ARG A 190 1.11 -9.34 3.14
N VAL A 191 -0.01 -9.33 3.84
CA VAL A 191 -1.02 -8.28 3.76
C VAL A 191 -0.53 -7.04 4.51
N ASP A 192 -0.46 -5.91 3.81
CA ASP A 192 -0.04 -4.63 4.37
C ASP A 192 -1.17 -3.60 4.42
N GLY A 193 -2.28 -3.84 3.74
CA GLY A 193 -3.42 -2.92 3.74
C GLY A 193 -4.62 -3.40 2.92
N VAL A 194 -5.70 -2.63 3.02
CA VAL A 194 -6.93 -2.78 2.25
C VAL A 194 -7.00 -1.63 1.24
N ALA A 195 -7.19 -1.94 -0.04
CA ALA A 195 -7.37 -0.96 -1.12
C ALA A 195 -8.85 -0.64 -1.41
N TRP A 196 -9.76 -1.55 -1.09
CA TRP A 196 -11.20 -1.41 -1.35
C TRP A 196 -12.01 -2.31 -0.41
N PRO A 197 -13.23 -1.93 0.03
CA PRO A 197 -13.97 -0.71 -0.26
C PRO A 197 -13.32 0.56 0.32
N SER A 198 -13.67 1.73 -0.21
CA SER A 198 -13.09 3.02 0.21
C SER A 198 -13.29 3.32 1.70
N SER A 199 -14.41 2.85 2.28
CA SER A 199 -14.72 2.99 3.72
C SER A 199 -13.77 2.21 4.64
N ARG A 200 -13.02 1.25 4.09
CA ARG A 200 -12.05 0.42 4.83
C ARG A 200 -10.64 0.53 4.28
N MET A 201 -10.42 1.42 3.30
CA MET A 201 -9.11 1.62 2.70
C MET A 201 -8.12 2.13 3.73
N GLY A 202 -6.96 1.49 3.83
CA GLY A 202 -5.94 1.88 4.81
C GLY A 202 -4.85 0.83 4.99
N LEU A 203 -3.80 1.22 5.71
CA LEU A 203 -2.73 0.33 6.12
C LEU A 203 -3.22 -0.60 7.23
N LEU A 204 -2.79 -1.86 7.18
CA LEU A 204 -3.06 -2.83 8.22
C LEU A 204 -2.08 -2.61 9.37
N ALA A 205 -2.60 -2.37 10.58
CA ALA A 205 -1.77 -2.20 11.77
C ALA A 205 -1.02 -3.50 12.08
N ARG A 206 0.28 -3.39 12.39
CA ARG A 206 1.06 -4.51 12.93
C ARG A 206 0.67 -4.73 14.39
N THR A 207 0.49 -5.98 14.78
CA THR A 207 0.24 -6.32 16.17
C THR A 207 1.54 -6.42 16.96
N SER A 208 1.53 -5.87 18.18
CA SER A 208 2.62 -6.03 19.14
C SER A 208 2.49 -7.30 20.00
N ALA A 209 1.42 -8.09 19.81
CA ALA A 209 1.06 -9.24 20.63
C ALA A 209 2.22 -10.22 20.85
N PHE A 210 3.06 -10.41 19.83
CA PHE A 210 4.16 -11.38 19.83
C PHE A 210 5.50 -10.82 20.30
N HIS A 211 5.63 -9.52 20.62
CA HIS A 211 6.89 -8.93 21.11
C HIS A 211 7.35 -9.52 22.45
N VAL A 212 6.43 -10.13 23.21
CA VAL A 212 6.75 -10.84 24.46
C VAL A 212 7.62 -12.08 24.21
N VAL A 213 7.55 -12.66 23.02
CA VAL A 213 8.32 -13.83 22.59
C VAL A 213 9.68 -13.36 22.03
N PRO A 214 10.82 -13.92 22.45
CA PRO A 214 12.13 -13.55 21.88
C PRO A 214 12.16 -13.77 20.36
N GLY A 215 12.65 -12.77 19.61
CA GLY A 215 12.59 -12.78 18.15
C GLY A 215 11.16 -12.70 17.58
N GLY A 216 10.18 -12.28 18.40
CA GLY A 216 8.79 -12.11 18.01
C GLY A 216 8.49 -10.70 17.50
N GLY A 217 7.53 -10.62 16.57
CA GLY A 217 7.11 -9.39 15.91
C GLY A 217 7.70 -9.23 14.52
N SER A 218 6.90 -8.67 13.61
CA SER A 218 7.35 -8.33 12.25
C SER A 218 8.18 -7.05 12.26
N PRO A 219 9.33 -7.02 11.56
CA PRO A 219 10.15 -5.83 11.46
C PRO A 219 9.42 -4.75 10.64
N GLY A 220 8.82 -3.78 11.34
CA GLY A 220 8.31 -2.54 10.78
C GLY A 220 7.07 -2.64 9.86
N VAL A 221 6.54 -1.47 9.52
CA VAL A 221 5.51 -1.31 8.48
C VAL A 221 6.18 -1.58 7.12
N GLY A 222 5.56 -2.40 6.27
CA GLY A 222 6.06 -2.69 4.92
C GLY A 222 6.18 -1.42 4.05
N PRO A 223 6.71 -1.52 2.82
CA PRO A 223 6.98 -0.35 1.98
C PRO A 223 5.70 0.41 1.55
N LEU A 224 4.50 -0.11 1.83
CA LEU A 224 3.24 0.50 1.44
C LEU A 224 3.09 1.95 1.93
N GLY A 225 3.50 2.25 3.16
CA GLY A 225 3.44 3.60 3.71
C GLY A 225 4.32 4.59 2.94
N PRO A 226 5.65 4.37 2.88
CA PRO A 226 6.55 5.20 2.09
C PRO A 226 6.16 5.32 0.60
N LEU A 227 5.67 4.24 -0.01
CA LEU A 227 5.21 4.26 -1.40
C LEU A 227 3.96 5.13 -1.58
N THR A 228 3.01 5.06 -0.64
CA THR A 228 1.82 5.91 -0.67
C THR A 228 2.20 7.39 -0.55
N ILE A 229 3.14 7.71 0.34
CA ILE A 229 3.67 9.08 0.50
C ILE A 229 4.33 9.55 -0.79
N ALA A 230 5.19 8.74 -1.40
CA ALA A 230 5.87 9.09 -2.64
C ALA A 230 4.87 9.36 -3.79
N VAL A 231 3.86 8.50 -3.95
CA VAL A 231 2.85 8.66 -4.99
C VAL A 231 2.02 9.92 -4.77
N ILE A 232 1.55 10.18 -3.55
CA ILE A 232 0.77 11.38 -3.22
C ILE A 232 1.61 12.65 -3.41
N ALA A 233 2.84 12.68 -2.87
CA ALA A 233 3.75 13.81 -3.05
C ALA A 233 4.04 14.07 -4.52
N GLY A 234 4.24 13.02 -5.31
CA GLY A 234 4.41 13.11 -6.76
C GLY A 234 3.22 13.77 -7.45
N ALA A 235 2.00 13.31 -7.15
CA ALA A 235 0.77 13.89 -7.69
C ALA A 235 0.60 15.38 -7.31
N VAL A 236 0.89 15.74 -6.05
CA VAL A 236 0.83 17.13 -5.57
C VAL A 236 1.83 18.02 -6.32
N LEU A 237 3.06 17.55 -6.54
CA LEU A 237 4.07 18.30 -7.30
C LEU A 237 3.67 18.49 -8.76
N ILE A 238 3.08 17.48 -9.39
CA ILE A 238 2.58 17.58 -10.77
C ILE A 238 1.50 18.66 -10.87
N VAL A 239 0.48 18.59 -9.99
CA VAL A 239 -0.65 19.54 -10.00
C VAL A 239 -0.19 20.95 -9.66
N GLY A 240 0.63 21.11 -8.60
CA GLY A 240 1.16 22.40 -8.19
C GLY A 240 2.09 23.03 -9.24
N GLY A 241 2.94 22.23 -9.86
CA GLY A 241 3.82 22.66 -10.96
C GLY A 241 3.03 23.12 -12.19
N ALA A 242 1.99 22.37 -12.58
CA ALA A 242 1.13 22.72 -13.72
C ALA A 242 0.26 23.96 -13.47
N ALA A 243 -0.19 24.17 -12.23
CA ALA A 243 -0.98 25.34 -11.85
C ALA A 243 -0.16 26.63 -11.67
N TYR A 244 1.18 26.53 -11.65
CA TYR A 244 2.08 27.67 -11.40
C TYR A 244 1.88 28.83 -12.38
N ASP A 245 1.86 28.54 -13.69
CA ASP A 245 1.76 29.58 -14.73
C ASP A 245 0.41 30.32 -14.73
N PRO A 246 -0.76 29.64 -14.64
CA PRO A 246 -2.05 30.31 -14.48
C PRO A 246 -2.13 31.21 -13.25
N VAL A 247 -1.66 30.72 -12.09
CA VAL A 247 -1.74 31.44 -10.81
C VAL A 247 -0.80 32.65 -10.81
N ALA A 248 0.45 32.49 -11.28
CA ALA A 248 1.41 33.59 -11.39
C ALA A 248 0.90 34.72 -12.32
N LYS A 249 0.20 34.38 -13.41
CA LYS A 249 -0.44 35.35 -14.30
C LYS A 249 -1.60 36.09 -13.63
N LEU A 250 -2.39 35.42 -12.79
CA LEU A 250 -3.51 36.04 -12.07
C LEU A 250 -3.01 37.02 -10.99
N VAL A 251 -1.99 36.64 -10.21
CA VAL A 251 -1.39 37.49 -9.16
C VAL A 251 -0.71 38.73 -9.75
N ARG A 252 0.00 38.62 -10.88
CA ARG A 252 0.55 39.80 -11.57
C ARG A 252 -0.53 40.78 -12.05
N ARG A 253 -1.71 40.28 -12.42
CA ARG A 253 -2.83 41.13 -12.88
C ARG A 253 -3.53 41.86 -11.74
N SER A 254 -3.65 41.26 -10.56
CA SER A 254 -4.23 41.93 -9.38
C SER A 254 -3.29 42.99 -8.81
N SER A 255 -1.98 42.69 -8.73
CA SER A 255 -0.99 43.64 -8.24
C SER A 255 -0.74 44.84 -9.17
N ALA A 256 -1.15 44.75 -10.44
CA ALA A 256 -1.07 45.86 -11.40
C ALA A 256 -2.33 46.76 -11.39
N ARG A 257 -3.34 46.43 -10.58
CA ARG A 257 -4.60 47.20 -10.44
C ARG A 257 -4.72 47.93 -9.10
N SER A 258 -3.75 47.77 -8.20
CA SER A 258 -3.64 48.49 -6.93
C SER A 258 -2.53 49.53 -7.02
#